data_AF-A0A9X4HJF0-F1
#
_entry.id   AF-A0A9X4HJF0-F1
#
_cell.length_a   1.000
_cell.length_b   1.000
_cell.length_c   1.000
_cell.angle_alpha   90.00
_cell.angle_beta   90.00
_cell.angle_gamma   90.00
#
_symmetry.space_group_name_H-M   'P 1'
#
loop_
_entity.id
_entity.type
_entity.pdbx_description
1 polymer ?
#
loop_
_entity_poly.entity_id
_entity_poly.type
_entity_poly.pdbx_seq_one_letter_code
_entity_poly.pdbx_strand_id
1 'polypeptide(L)'
;MQVSYSSSTENLGFQNTVVAFKVNDGELEDFRQDASEQLSLYLFFTMIAERCPSGEHLTFFSVPTSATGVVGRIEEYEADNFCKKPKTHRAELIELSKVRRLRGIQWTFQRISDELKRALDGHIKFIRTGRRKDSPLVLRPGDPRETPWIRDRESIDDQMKRAMAKDRRGDA
;
A
#
# COMPACT_ATOMS: atom_id res chain seq x y z
N MET A 1 18.73 -15.55 3.36
CA MET A 1 18.29 -14.48 2.45
C MET A 1 17.46 -13.47 3.22
N GLN A 2 17.66 -12.19 2.93
CA GLN A 2 16.96 -11.08 3.58
C GLN A 2 16.00 -10.45 2.59
N VAL A 3 14.78 -10.11 3.04
CA VAL A 3 13.78 -9.48 2.19
C VAL A 3 13.16 -8.32 2.93
N SER A 4 13.44 -7.10 2.46
CA SER A 4 12.79 -5.90 2.98
C SER A 4 11.58 -5.58 2.13
N TYR A 5 10.43 -5.31 2.74
CA TYR A 5 9.22 -5.01 1.97
C TYR A 5 8.30 -3.99 2.64
N SER A 6 7.50 -3.31 1.81
CA SER A 6 6.38 -2.46 2.21
C SER A 6 5.19 -2.76 1.30
N SER A 7 3.98 -2.59 1.81
CA SER A 7 2.74 -2.84 1.09
C SER A 7 1.77 -1.68 1.24
N SER A 8 0.90 -1.52 0.23
CA SER A 8 -0.19 -0.56 0.26
C SER A 8 -1.34 -1.10 -0.57
N THR A 9 -2.56 -0.97 -0.05
CA THR A 9 -3.80 -1.33 -0.76
C THR A 9 -4.60 -0.06 -1.06
N GLU A 10 -5.09 0.05 -2.29
CA GLU A 10 -6.06 1.07 -2.66
C GLU A 10 -7.48 0.52 -2.52
N ASN A 11 -8.36 1.29 -1.88
CA ASN A 11 -9.74 0.90 -1.56
C ASN A 11 -10.79 1.61 -2.45
N LEU A 12 -10.37 2.27 -3.53
CA LEU A 12 -11.28 2.98 -4.43
C LEU A 12 -11.86 2.00 -5.45
N GLY A 13 -13.06 1.48 -5.15
CA GLY A 13 -13.87 0.67 -6.06
C GLY A 13 -13.43 -0.79 -6.23
N PHE A 14 -12.12 -1.06 -6.21
CA PHE A 14 -11.53 -2.40 -6.27
C PHE A 14 -10.30 -2.48 -5.37
N GLN A 15 -10.03 -3.63 -4.77
CA GLN A 15 -8.82 -3.83 -3.98
C GLN A 15 -7.64 -4.08 -4.92
N ASN A 16 -6.67 -3.17 -4.93
CA ASN A 16 -5.40 -3.36 -5.63
C ASN A 16 -4.25 -3.14 -4.65
N THR A 17 -3.52 -4.20 -4.35
CA THR A 17 -2.36 -4.18 -3.48
C THR A 17 -1.08 -4.14 -4.31
N VAL A 18 -0.19 -3.25 -3.93
CA VAL A 18 1.19 -3.19 -4.41
C VAL A 18 2.10 -3.50 -3.25
N VAL A 19 3.00 -4.46 -3.43
CA VAL A 19 4.09 -4.79 -2.52
C VAL A 19 5.39 -4.40 -3.19
N ALA A 20 6.11 -3.42 -2.63
CA ALA A 20 7.47 -3.10 -3.05
C ALA A 20 8.45 -3.81 -2.14
N PHE A 21 9.48 -4.43 -2.71
CA PHE A 21 10.44 -5.21 -1.95
C PHE A 21 11.85 -5.14 -2.51
N LYS A 22 12.80 -5.54 -1.68
CA LYS A 22 14.22 -5.66 -2.02
C LYS A 22 14.76 -6.93 -1.40
N VAL A 23 15.39 -7.77 -2.22
CA VAL A 23 16.04 -9.00 -1.81
C VAL A 23 17.53 -8.73 -1.57
N ASN A 24 18.01 -9.01 -0.37
CA ASN A 24 19.37 -8.69 0.08
C ASN A 24 19.70 -7.22 -0.27
N ASP A 25 20.85 -6.97 -0.90
CA ASP A 25 21.25 -5.65 -1.38
C ASP A 25 20.86 -5.36 -2.84
N GLY A 26 19.96 -6.17 -3.42
CA GLY A 26 19.55 -6.10 -4.81
C GLY A 26 18.74 -4.85 -5.22
N GLU A 27 18.23 -4.89 -6.44
CA GLU A 27 17.36 -3.85 -6.97
C GLU A 27 15.98 -3.87 -6.31
N LEU A 28 15.25 -2.77 -6.48
CA LEU A 28 13.92 -2.59 -5.93
C LEU A 28 12.90 -3.18 -6.92
N GLU A 29 12.13 -4.16 -6.46
CA GLU A 29 11.13 -4.90 -7.24
C GLU A 29 9.71 -4.61 -6.74
N ASP A 30 8.71 -4.86 -7.59
CA ASP A 30 7.29 -4.78 -7.23
C ASP A 30 6.49 -6.05 -7.55
N PHE A 31 5.50 -6.33 -6.70
CA PHE A 31 4.49 -7.36 -6.87
C PHE A 31 3.11 -6.72 -6.76
N ARG A 32 2.22 -7.00 -7.72
CA ARG A 32 0.88 -6.40 -7.81
C ARG A 32 -0.18 -7.46 -7.84
N GLN A 33 -1.26 -7.23 -7.09
CA GLN A 33 -2.39 -8.13 -7.03
C GLN A 33 -3.69 -7.36 -6.86
N ASP A 34 -4.71 -7.70 -7.63
CA ASP A 34 -6.07 -7.20 -7.46
C ASP A 34 -6.78 -7.96 -6.32
N ALA A 35 -6.27 -7.78 -5.10
CA ALA A 35 -6.76 -8.41 -3.89
C ALA A 35 -6.50 -7.54 -2.66
N SER A 36 -7.04 -7.98 -1.52
CA SER A 36 -6.74 -7.43 -0.20
C SER A 36 -5.26 -7.50 0.13
N GLU A 37 -4.80 -6.65 1.04
CA GLU A 37 -3.40 -6.65 1.49
C GLU A 37 -2.98 -8.04 2.00
N GLN A 38 -3.83 -8.67 2.80
CA GLN A 38 -3.54 -9.94 3.43
C GLN A 38 -3.35 -11.07 2.43
N LEU A 39 -4.25 -11.20 1.44
CA LEU A 39 -4.10 -12.21 0.38
C LEU A 39 -2.84 -11.96 -0.44
N SER A 40 -2.60 -10.72 -0.81
CA SER A 40 -1.43 -10.32 -1.59
C SER A 40 -0.13 -10.62 -0.86
N LEU A 41 -0.10 -10.45 0.46
CA LEU A 41 1.05 -10.81 1.28
C LEU A 41 1.28 -12.32 1.33
N TYR A 42 0.24 -13.16 1.42
CA TYR A 42 0.42 -14.62 1.33
C TYR A 42 1.04 -15.04 0.00
N LEU A 43 0.51 -14.53 -1.11
CA LEU A 43 1.04 -14.82 -2.44
C LEU A 43 2.47 -14.32 -2.61
N PHE A 44 2.77 -13.12 -2.10
CA PHE A 44 4.12 -12.58 -2.06
C PHE A 44 5.09 -13.48 -1.28
N PHE A 45 4.72 -13.93 -0.08
CA PHE A 45 5.58 -14.83 0.70
C PHE A 45 5.79 -16.18 0.02
N THR A 46 4.75 -16.72 -0.65
CA THR A 46 4.88 -17.96 -1.43
C THR A 46 5.88 -17.75 -2.56
N MET A 47 5.74 -16.67 -3.34
CA MET A 47 6.65 -16.34 -4.43
C MET A 47 8.10 -16.22 -3.95
N ILE A 48 8.35 -15.54 -2.83
CA ILE A 48 9.70 -15.41 -2.26
C ILE A 48 10.23 -16.77 -1.80
N ALA A 49 9.40 -17.59 -1.14
CA ALA A 49 9.79 -18.92 -0.68
C ALA A 49 10.11 -19.87 -1.84
N GLU A 50 9.41 -19.76 -2.97
CA GLU A 50 9.69 -20.55 -4.17
C GLU A 50 11.02 -20.16 -4.85
N ARG A 51 11.39 -18.87 -4.80
CA ARG A 51 12.68 -18.35 -5.28
C ARG A 51 13.85 -18.69 -4.34
N CYS A 52 13.57 -19.11 -3.12
CA CYS A 52 14.58 -19.37 -2.11
C CYS A 52 15.17 -20.79 -2.24
N PRO A 53 16.50 -20.93 -2.21
CA PRO A 53 17.18 -22.22 -2.04
C PRO A 53 16.63 -23.04 -0.86
N SER A 54 16.62 -24.36 -1.03
CA SER A 54 16.17 -25.27 0.02
C SER A 54 17.07 -25.19 1.26
N GLY A 55 16.47 -25.15 2.45
CA GLY A 55 17.15 -25.15 3.75
C GLY A 55 17.68 -23.79 4.20
N GLU A 56 17.34 -22.71 3.48
CA GLU A 56 17.81 -21.37 3.82
C GLU A 56 16.92 -20.68 4.89
N HIS A 57 17.51 -19.74 5.63
CA HIS A 57 16.79 -18.87 6.56
C HIS A 57 16.37 -17.58 5.84
N LEU A 58 15.07 -17.31 5.76
CA LEU A 58 14.51 -16.04 5.27
C LEU A 58 14.25 -15.06 6.41
N THR A 59 14.86 -13.88 6.35
CA THR A 59 14.56 -12.79 7.28
C THR A 59 13.79 -11.70 6.56
N PHE A 60 12.56 -11.44 6.99
CA PHE A 60 11.71 -10.39 6.45
C PHE A 60 11.81 -9.13 7.30
N PHE A 61 12.06 -7.99 6.67
CA PHE A 61 12.09 -6.68 7.31
C PHE A 61 10.88 -5.86 6.86
N SER A 62 10.00 -5.50 7.79
CA SER A 62 8.85 -4.63 7.49
C SER A 62 8.33 -3.92 8.75
N VAL A 63 7.21 -3.18 8.61
CA VAL A 63 6.56 -2.50 9.73
C VAL A 63 5.82 -3.54 10.60
N PRO A 64 5.88 -3.44 11.95
CA PRO A 64 5.34 -4.46 12.84
C PRO A 64 3.86 -4.80 12.62
N THR A 65 3.06 -3.87 12.10
CA THR A 65 1.60 -3.96 12.11
C THR A 65 0.99 -4.91 11.07
N SER A 66 1.67 -5.19 9.94
CA SER A 66 1.15 -6.09 8.89
C SER A 66 1.90 -7.42 8.78
N ALA A 67 3.20 -7.45 9.08
CA ALA A 67 4.05 -8.66 8.97
C ALA A 67 3.75 -9.71 10.04
N THR A 68 3.73 -9.26 11.29
CA THR A 68 3.75 -10.16 12.46
C THR A 68 2.41 -10.86 12.65
N GLY A 69 1.30 -10.21 12.26
CA GLY A 69 -0.04 -10.78 12.38
C GLY A 69 -0.37 -11.85 11.34
N VAL A 70 0.25 -11.79 10.16
CA VAL A 70 -0.11 -12.63 9.00
C VAL A 70 0.71 -13.92 8.96
N VAL A 71 2.02 -13.83 9.20
CA VAL A 71 2.91 -15.01 9.13
C VAL A 71 3.25 -15.58 10.50
N GLY A 72 3.30 -14.76 11.54
CA GLY A 72 3.54 -15.23 12.91
C GLY A 72 2.49 -16.22 13.43
N ARG A 73 1.35 -16.34 12.76
CA ARG A 73 0.26 -17.27 13.11
C ARG A 73 0.21 -18.52 12.22
N ILE A 74 1.08 -18.65 11.21
CA ILE A 74 1.03 -19.83 10.31
C ILE A 74 1.29 -21.12 11.09
N GLU A 75 2.19 -21.08 12.07
CA GLU A 75 2.50 -22.22 12.94
C GLU A 75 1.30 -22.58 13.84
N GLU A 76 0.57 -21.57 14.33
CA GLU A 76 -0.68 -21.78 15.08
C GLU A 76 -1.75 -22.44 14.20
N TYR A 77 -1.84 -22.05 12.92
CA TYR A 77 -2.80 -22.62 11.97
C TYR A 77 -2.41 -24.04 11.56
N GLU A 78 -1.13 -24.31 11.37
CA GLU A 78 -0.60 -25.65 11.12
C GLU A 78 -0.91 -26.62 12.27
N ALA A 79 -0.79 -26.17 13.52
CA ALA A 79 -1.05 -27.00 14.71
C ALA A 79 -2.51 -27.49 14.80
N ASP A 80 -3.47 -26.75 14.24
CA ASP A 80 -4.89 -27.13 14.18
C ASP A 80 -5.28 -27.67 12.78
N ASN A 81 -4.32 -28.06 11.94
CA ASN A 81 -4.54 -28.51 10.55
C ASN A 81 -5.41 -27.55 9.71
N PHE A 82 -5.30 -26.24 9.97
CA PHE A 82 -6.11 -25.19 9.36
C PHE A 82 -7.62 -25.41 9.53
N CYS A 83 -8.08 -26.06 10.61
CA CYS A 83 -9.49 -26.36 10.81
C CYS A 83 -10.31 -25.16 11.31
N LYS A 84 -9.80 -24.40 12.29
CA LYS A 84 -10.59 -23.36 12.98
C LYS A 84 -10.40 -21.94 12.46
N LYS A 85 -9.21 -21.54 12.02
CA LYS A 85 -8.88 -20.14 11.62
C LYS A 85 -7.70 -20.08 10.65
N PRO A 86 -7.62 -19.04 9.79
CA PRO A 86 -8.71 -18.24 9.26
C PRO A 86 -9.42 -19.01 8.13
N LYS A 87 -10.73 -18.80 7.96
CA LYS A 87 -11.48 -19.40 6.84
C LYS A 87 -11.22 -18.68 5.51
N THR A 88 -11.00 -17.38 5.57
CA THR A 88 -10.60 -16.55 4.43
C THR A 88 -9.15 -16.82 4.06
N HIS A 89 -8.91 -16.97 2.76
CA HIS A 89 -7.58 -17.25 2.18
C HIS A 89 -6.89 -18.52 2.73
N ARG A 90 -7.70 -19.51 3.15
CA ARG A 90 -7.20 -20.78 3.71
C ARG A 90 -6.35 -21.55 2.70
N ALA A 91 -6.73 -21.53 1.42
CA ALA A 91 -6.03 -22.26 0.38
C ALA A 91 -4.59 -21.74 0.22
N GLU A 92 -4.44 -20.41 0.20
CA GLU A 92 -3.15 -19.73 0.03
C GLU A 92 -2.26 -19.91 1.26
N LEU A 93 -2.83 -19.96 2.46
CA LEU A 93 -2.11 -20.32 3.67
C LEU A 93 -1.60 -21.77 3.67
N ILE A 94 -2.43 -22.72 3.21
CA ILE A 94 -2.03 -24.13 3.08
C ILE A 94 -0.90 -24.25 2.05
N GLU A 95 -1.00 -23.54 0.94
CA GLU A 95 0.03 -23.54 -0.10
C GLU A 95 1.34 -22.93 0.40
N LEU A 96 1.29 -21.77 1.07
CA LEU A 96 2.43 -21.14 1.70
C LEU A 96 3.13 -22.07 2.70
N SER A 97 2.34 -22.74 3.56
CA SER A 97 2.83 -23.74 4.51
C SER A 97 3.48 -24.94 3.81
N LYS A 98 2.86 -25.46 2.75
CA LYS A 98 3.39 -26.56 1.95
C LYS A 98 4.73 -26.19 1.32
N VAL A 99 4.85 -25.02 0.71
CA VAL A 99 6.11 -24.54 0.11
C VAL A 99 7.18 -24.39 1.17
N ARG A 100 6.86 -23.76 2.32
CA ARG A 100 7.78 -23.61 3.44
C ARG A 100 8.34 -24.96 3.91
N ARG A 101 7.47 -25.96 4.12
CA ARG A 101 7.86 -27.31 4.57
C ARG A 101 8.68 -28.05 3.52
N LEU A 102 8.24 -28.03 2.25
CA LEU A 102 8.92 -28.69 1.15
C LEU A 102 10.35 -28.15 0.96
N ARG A 103 10.52 -26.84 1.13
CA ARG A 103 11.81 -26.16 1.00
C ARG A 103 12.61 -26.12 2.29
N GLY A 104 12.06 -26.56 3.42
CA GLY A 104 12.73 -26.52 4.73
C GLY A 104 13.12 -25.11 5.19
N ILE A 105 12.32 -24.09 4.86
CA ILE A 105 12.68 -22.69 5.10
C ILE A 105 12.27 -22.26 6.51
N GLN A 106 13.19 -21.62 7.23
CA GLN A 106 12.93 -20.94 8.50
C GLN A 106 12.74 -19.44 8.29
N TRP A 107 11.74 -18.85 8.94
CA TRP A 107 11.40 -17.43 8.77
C TRP A 107 11.61 -16.64 10.05
N THR A 108 12.03 -15.40 9.91
CA THR A 108 12.08 -14.44 11.02
C THR A 108 11.62 -13.09 10.53
N PHE A 109 10.85 -12.38 11.36
CA PHE A 109 10.36 -11.05 11.06
C PHE A 109 11.07 -10.04 11.94
N GLN A 110 11.60 -9.00 11.32
CA GLN A 110 12.31 -7.92 11.97
C GLN A 110 11.76 -6.57 11.52
N ARG A 111 12.02 -5.54 12.31
CA ARG A 111 11.62 -4.18 11.98
C ARG A 111 12.52 -3.63 10.88
N ILE A 112 11.92 -3.06 9.84
CA ILE A 112 12.64 -2.33 8.79
C ILE A 112 13.15 -0.96 9.28
N SER A 113 14.28 -0.49 8.71
CA SER A 113 14.77 0.86 8.96
C SER A 113 13.86 1.93 8.34
N ASP A 114 13.81 3.12 8.96
CA ASP A 114 12.95 4.22 8.48
C ASP A 114 13.39 4.77 7.12
N GLU A 115 14.68 4.66 6.78
CA GLU A 115 15.23 5.05 5.48
C GLU A 115 14.75 4.10 4.38
N LEU A 116 14.94 2.79 4.58
CA LEU A 116 14.55 1.79 3.59
C LEU A 116 13.03 1.75 3.42
N LYS A 117 12.28 1.91 4.52
CA LYS A 117 10.83 2.10 4.47
C LYS A 117 10.44 3.26 3.57
N ARG A 118 11.08 4.43 3.73
CA ARG A 118 10.79 5.61 2.90
C ARG A 118 11.10 5.36 1.42
N ALA A 119 12.15 4.62 1.11
CA ALA A 119 12.48 4.24 -0.27
C ALA A 119 11.40 3.33 -0.88
N LEU A 120 10.98 2.28 -0.17
CA LEU A 120 9.94 1.34 -0.61
C LEU A 120 8.59 2.06 -0.78
N ASP A 121 8.19 2.90 0.18
CA ASP A 121 6.95 3.68 0.10
C ASP A 121 6.99 4.68 -1.08
N GLY A 122 8.16 5.28 -1.34
CA GLY A 122 8.41 6.12 -2.50
C GLY A 122 8.22 5.36 -3.81
N HIS A 123 8.70 4.12 -3.87
CA HIS A 123 8.50 3.24 -5.01
C HIS A 123 7.02 2.88 -5.21
N ILE A 124 6.30 2.47 -4.16
CA ILE A 124 4.85 2.22 -4.23
C ILE A 124 4.11 3.44 -4.78
N LYS A 125 4.44 4.64 -4.28
CA LYS A 125 3.83 5.87 -4.78
C LYS A 125 4.13 6.11 -6.26
N PHE A 126 5.36 5.87 -6.70
CA PHE A 126 5.73 5.96 -8.10
C PHE A 126 4.92 4.99 -8.96
N ILE A 127 4.81 3.73 -8.55
CA ILE A 127 4.03 2.70 -9.26
C ILE A 127 2.56 3.10 -9.38
N ARG A 128 1.96 3.62 -8.29
CA ARG A 128 0.55 4.04 -8.28
C ARG A 128 0.28 5.29 -9.11
N THR A 129 1.20 6.26 -9.11
CA THR A 129 0.92 7.60 -9.64
C THR A 129 1.70 7.95 -10.91
N GLY A 130 2.69 7.13 -11.29
CA GLY A 130 3.66 7.42 -12.34
C GLY A 130 4.59 8.61 -12.05
N ARG A 131 4.49 9.24 -10.87
CA ARG A 131 5.22 10.47 -10.52
C ARG A 131 6.37 10.16 -9.56
N ARG A 132 7.60 10.46 -9.97
CA ARG A 132 8.73 10.51 -9.03
C ARG A 132 8.54 11.73 -8.13
N LYS A 133 8.80 11.57 -6.82
CA LYS A 133 8.63 12.63 -5.81
C LYS A 133 9.46 13.89 -6.12
N ASP A 134 10.47 13.75 -6.98
CA ASP A 134 11.35 14.82 -7.45
C ASP A 134 10.81 15.58 -8.67
N SER A 135 9.58 15.34 -9.11
CA SER A 135 8.95 16.32 -10.00
C SER A 135 8.78 17.61 -9.21
N PRO A 136 9.48 18.70 -9.57
CA PRO A 136 9.24 19.99 -8.95
C PRO A 136 7.75 20.26 -9.01
N LEU A 137 7.23 20.97 -8.01
CA LEU A 137 5.86 21.45 -8.02
C LEU A 137 5.70 22.27 -9.31
N VAL A 138 5.21 21.62 -10.37
CA VAL A 138 4.84 22.32 -11.60
C VAL A 138 3.59 23.06 -11.21
N LEU A 139 3.78 24.28 -10.69
CA LEU A 139 2.76 25.31 -10.79
C LEU A 139 2.34 25.26 -12.25
N ARG A 140 1.09 24.91 -12.50
CA ARG A 140 0.52 24.86 -13.85
C ARG A 140 0.98 26.15 -14.54
N PRO A 141 1.54 26.08 -15.77
CA PRO A 141 1.85 27.29 -16.51
C PRO A 141 0.58 28.14 -16.50
N GLY A 142 0.68 29.32 -15.90
CA GLY A 142 -0.36 30.31 -16.04
C GLY A 142 -0.45 30.63 -17.52
N ASP A 143 -1.55 30.25 -18.14
CA ASP A 143 -2.14 31.09 -19.17
C ASP A 143 -3.64 31.23 -18.89
N PRO A 144 -4.10 32.44 -18.51
CA PRO A 144 -5.44 32.70 -18.03
C PRO A 144 -6.37 33.00 -19.20
N ARG A 145 -6.62 32.02 -20.07
CA ARG A 145 -7.71 32.07 -21.06
C ARG A 145 -8.23 30.65 -21.23
N GLU A 146 -9.55 30.48 -21.15
CA GLU A 146 -10.27 29.22 -21.39
C GLU A 146 -10.46 28.27 -20.20
N THR A 147 -11.11 28.76 -19.13
CA THR A 147 -12.04 27.91 -18.37
C THR A 147 -13.43 28.56 -18.37
N PRO A 148 -14.35 28.15 -19.25
CA PRO A 148 -15.67 28.78 -19.38
C PRO A 148 -16.70 28.29 -18.33
N TRP A 149 -16.28 27.60 -17.27
CA TRP A 149 -17.19 27.02 -16.27
C TRP A 149 -16.92 27.43 -14.82
N ILE A 150 -15.99 28.37 -14.56
CA ILE A 150 -15.95 29.02 -13.26
C ILE A 150 -17.10 30.02 -13.27
N ARG A 151 -18.29 29.53 -12.91
CA ARG A 151 -19.39 30.41 -12.50
C ARG A 151 -18.84 31.28 -11.38
N ASP A 152 -18.82 32.58 -11.61
CA ASP A 152 -18.52 33.60 -10.63
C ASP A 152 -19.28 33.29 -9.35
N ARG A 153 -18.57 32.73 -8.36
CA ARG A 153 -19.06 32.72 -6.99
C ARG A 153 -18.95 34.17 -6.56
N GLU A 154 -20.10 34.83 -6.51
CA GLU A 154 -20.25 36.15 -5.90
C GLU A 154 -19.43 36.21 -4.61
N SER A 155 -18.54 37.19 -4.52
CA SER A 155 -17.75 37.44 -3.33
C SER A 155 -18.68 37.67 -2.13
N ILE A 156 -18.24 37.29 -0.93
CA ILE A 156 -18.95 37.60 0.31
C ILE A 156 -19.21 39.12 0.42
N ASP A 157 -18.30 39.95 -0.11
CA ASP A 157 -18.48 41.41 -0.17
C ASP A 157 -19.63 41.84 -1.11
N ASP A 158 -19.85 41.12 -2.22
CA ASP A 158 -20.95 41.41 -3.14
C ASP A 158 -22.30 40.98 -2.55
N GLN A 159 -22.33 39.88 -1.80
CA GLN A 159 -23.51 39.47 -1.04
C GLN A 159 -23.85 40.46 0.08
N MET A 160 -22.85 40.97 0.80
CA MET A 160 -23.04 41.99 1.84
C MET A 160 -23.56 43.32 1.27
N LYS A 161 -23.02 43.79 0.14
CA LYS A 161 -23.49 45.02 -0.52
C LYS A 161 -24.95 44.92 -0.97
N ARG A 162 -25.41 43.75 -1.43
CA ARG A 162 -26.83 43.53 -1.76
C ARG A 162 -27.73 43.51 -0.54
N ALA A 163 -27.31 42.89 0.55
CA ALA A 163 -28.08 42.87 1.80
C ALA A 163 -28.29 44.30 2.32
N MET A 164 -27.24 45.13 2.33
CA MET A 164 -27.32 46.53 2.77
C MET A 164 -28.11 47.43 1.81
N ALA A 165 -28.13 47.12 0.51
CA ALA A 165 -28.94 47.85 -0.47
C ALA A 165 -30.45 47.53 -0.37
N LYS A 166 -30.82 46.39 0.23
CA LYS A 166 -32.20 45.96 0.41
C LYS A 166 -32.87 46.62 1.62
N ASP A 167 -32.12 46.85 2.71
CA ASP A 167 -32.62 47.57 3.89
C ASP A 167 -32.90 49.05 3.62
N ARG A 168 -32.15 49.70 2.72
CA ARG A 168 -32.39 51.11 2.36
C ARG A 168 -33.67 51.36 1.54
N ARG A 169 -34.38 50.33 1.10
CA ARG A 169 -35.65 50.46 0.34
C ARG A 169 -36.87 50.05 1.16
N GLY A 170 -36.71 49.77 2.46
CA GLY A 170 -37.79 49.41 3.37
C GLY A 170 -38.33 50.56 4.24
N ASP A 171 -37.63 51.69 4.30
CA ASP A 171 -38.00 52.87 5.12
C ASP A 171 -38.10 54.15 4.26
N ALA A 172 -38.81 54.07 3.12
CA ALA A 172 -39.22 55.23 2.34
C ALA A 172 -40.67 55.08 1.87
#